data_AF-A0A2M7JBB6-F1
#
_entry.id   AF-A0A2M7JBB6-F1
#
_cell.length_a   1.000
_cell.length_b   1.000
_cell.length_c   1.000
_cell.angle_alpha   90.00
_cell.angle_beta   90.00
_cell.angle_gamma   90.00
#
_symmetry.space_group_name_H-M   'P 1'
#
loop_
_entity.id
_entity.type
_entity.pdbx_description
1 polymer ?
#
loop_
_entity_poly.entity_id
_entity_poly.type
_entity_poly.pdbx_seq_one_letter_code
_entity_poly.pdbx_strand_id
1 'polypeptide(L)'
;MTAPRKSSAGKAKYYPDTIAAPISAWGHASVGLIRISGPCTRKILEKIFVPAGKKKIKDISSHSVTYGRVRDGGEIIDEALLFLMKGPRSYTREDVAEISSHGGPVVTKRIFRLILRQGARSADPGEFTKRAFLNGRIDLVQAEAVAAIISARGEKAAKIASSQMGGTLSRKLDELRKVLISSAAELNAAIDFPEDDIKL
;
A
#
# COMPACT_ATOMS: atom_id res chain seq x y z
N MET A 1 32.65 -28.54 9.13
CA MET A 1 32.30 -27.10 9.18
C MET A 1 31.21 -26.82 8.15
N THR A 2 29.95 -26.98 8.51
CA THR A 2 28.79 -26.71 7.65
C THR A 2 28.18 -25.38 8.06
N ALA A 3 28.25 -24.39 7.19
CA ALA A 3 27.72 -23.05 7.40
C ALA A 3 26.19 -23.07 7.67
N PRO A 4 25.65 -22.19 8.53
CA PRO A 4 24.23 -22.18 8.83
C PRO A 4 23.43 -21.74 7.60
N ARG A 5 22.42 -22.53 7.24
CA ARG A 5 21.44 -22.18 6.19
C ARG A 5 20.68 -20.93 6.64
N LYS A 6 20.93 -19.81 5.96
CA LYS A 6 20.09 -18.61 6.07
C LYS A 6 18.63 -19.00 5.78
N SER A 7 17.74 -18.80 6.74
CA SER A 7 16.30 -18.91 6.54
C SER A 7 15.84 -17.73 5.68
N SER A 8 15.89 -17.91 4.36
CA SER A 8 15.23 -17.00 3.43
C SER A 8 13.72 -17.25 3.53
N ALA A 9 13.06 -16.59 4.47
CA ALA A 9 11.63 -16.33 4.34
C ALA A 9 11.43 -15.71 2.95
N GLY A 10 10.80 -16.46 2.05
CA GLY A 10 10.68 -16.10 0.64
C GLY A 10 10.03 -14.73 0.53
N LYS A 11 10.83 -13.69 0.24
CA LYS A 11 10.29 -12.43 -0.25
C LYS A 11 9.58 -12.77 -1.54
N ALA A 12 8.26 -12.78 -1.53
CA ALA A 12 7.46 -12.92 -2.74
C ALA A 12 7.94 -11.82 -3.71
N LYS A 13 8.75 -12.22 -4.69
CA LYS A 13 9.26 -11.33 -5.74
C LYS A 13 8.06 -11.03 -6.63
N TYR A 14 7.44 -9.89 -6.39
CA TYR A 14 6.46 -9.32 -7.29
C TYR A 14 7.20 -8.33 -8.21
N TYR A 15 6.95 -8.43 -9.53
CA TYR A 15 7.57 -7.56 -10.52
C TYR A 15 7.06 -6.13 -10.36
N PRO A 16 7.92 -5.11 -10.24
CA PRO A 16 7.48 -3.74 -9.98
C PRO A 16 6.79 -3.14 -11.22
N ASP A 17 5.50 -3.44 -11.40
CA ASP A 17 4.62 -2.73 -12.32
C ASP A 17 3.96 -1.53 -11.61
N THR A 18 3.24 -0.71 -12.38
CA THR A 18 2.38 0.34 -11.82
C THR A 18 0.93 -0.10 -11.91
N ILE A 19 0.23 -0.09 -10.78
CA ILE A 19 -1.21 -0.37 -10.71
C ILE A 19 -2.03 0.89 -10.54
N ALA A 20 -3.27 0.83 -10.99
CA ALA A 20 -4.28 1.81 -10.66
C ALA A 20 -5.65 1.18 -10.38
N ALA A 21 -6.46 1.83 -9.57
CA ALA A 21 -7.88 1.53 -9.42
C ALA A 21 -8.66 2.72 -8.86
N PRO A 22 -9.98 2.83 -9.15
CA PRO A 22 -10.88 3.62 -8.34
C PRO A 22 -10.89 3.09 -6.89
N ILE A 23 -10.78 3.99 -5.91
CA ILE A 23 -10.72 3.65 -4.48
C ILE A 23 -11.86 4.26 -3.65
N SER A 24 -12.74 5.04 -4.27
CA SER A 24 -14.01 5.48 -3.68
C SER A 24 -15.14 4.48 -3.99
N ALA A 25 -16.23 4.54 -3.23
CA ALA A 25 -17.43 3.76 -3.52
C ALA A 25 -17.94 4.07 -4.94
N TRP A 26 -18.47 3.03 -5.60
CA TRP A 26 -19.02 3.16 -6.94
C TRP A 26 -20.41 3.78 -6.91
N GLY A 27 -20.67 4.77 -7.76
CA GLY A 27 -21.98 5.40 -7.88
C GLY A 27 -21.88 6.87 -8.22
N HIS A 28 -23.00 7.59 -8.13
CA HIS A 28 -23.02 9.03 -8.22
C HIS A 28 -22.58 9.61 -6.86
N ALA A 29 -21.42 10.27 -6.86
CA ALA A 29 -20.88 10.94 -5.68
C ALA A 29 -20.31 12.31 -6.07
N SER A 30 -20.09 13.17 -5.07
CA SER A 30 -19.40 14.44 -5.29
C SER A 30 -17.96 14.22 -5.78
N VAL A 31 -17.28 13.19 -5.26
CA VAL A 31 -15.86 12.92 -5.52
C VAL A 31 -15.65 11.48 -5.97
N GLY A 32 -14.83 11.33 -7.02
CA GLY A 32 -14.28 10.06 -7.48
C GLY A 32 -12.78 10.04 -7.22
N LEU A 33 -12.30 9.03 -6.49
CA LEU A 33 -10.88 8.88 -6.19
C LEU A 33 -10.28 7.73 -7.01
N ILE A 34 -9.20 8.01 -7.74
CA ILE A 34 -8.42 7.00 -8.44
C ILE A 34 -7.00 7.03 -7.91
N ARG A 35 -6.52 5.89 -7.42
CA ARG A 35 -5.16 5.71 -6.90
C ARG A 35 -4.28 5.05 -7.94
N ILE A 36 -3.04 5.50 -8.06
CA ILE A 36 -1.95 4.94 -8.87
C ILE A 36 -0.80 4.62 -7.92
N SER A 37 -0.17 3.45 -8.04
CA SER A 37 0.99 3.04 -7.22
C SER A 37 2.00 2.28 -8.06
N GLY A 38 3.28 2.67 -7.98
CA GLY A 38 4.38 1.98 -8.64
C GLY A 38 5.41 2.92 -9.29
N PRO A 39 6.42 2.36 -9.98
CA PRO A 39 7.57 3.11 -10.49
C PRO A 39 7.24 4.09 -11.62
N CYS A 40 6.16 3.87 -12.37
CA CYS A 40 5.77 4.73 -13.50
C CYS A 40 4.73 5.80 -13.12
N THR A 41 4.32 5.90 -11.84
CA THR A 41 3.29 6.85 -11.38
C THR A 41 3.53 8.27 -11.88
N ARG A 42 4.75 8.81 -11.73
CA ARG A 42 5.09 10.17 -12.20
C ARG A 42 5.01 10.32 -13.72
N LYS A 43 5.51 9.34 -14.47
CA LYS A 43 5.48 9.34 -15.94
C LYS A 43 4.06 9.32 -16.48
N ILE A 44 3.16 8.58 -15.81
CA ILE A 44 1.74 8.56 -16.16
C ILE A 44 1.14 9.95 -15.92
N LEU A 45 1.38 10.55 -14.75
CA LEU A 45 0.88 11.89 -14.41
C LEU A 45 1.36 12.97 -15.39
N GLU A 46 2.62 12.94 -15.82
CA GLU A 46 3.18 13.86 -16.82
C GLU A 46 2.41 13.88 -18.14
N LYS A 47 1.74 12.77 -18.48
CA LYS A 47 0.97 12.65 -19.72
C LYS A 47 -0.50 13.03 -19.57
N ILE A 48 -1.06 12.91 -18.37
CA ILE A 48 -2.52 12.99 -18.17
C ILE A 48 -2.97 14.16 -17.31
N PHE A 49 -2.08 14.78 -16.54
CA PHE A 49 -2.46 15.83 -15.59
C PHE A 49 -1.68 17.11 -15.87
N VAL A 50 -2.43 18.21 -16.01
CA VAL A 50 -1.88 19.55 -16.20
C VAL A 50 -2.17 20.38 -14.95
N PRO A 51 -1.16 20.68 -14.11
CA PRO A 51 -1.33 21.58 -12.98
C PRO A 51 -1.83 22.95 -13.41
N ALA A 52 -2.65 23.59 -12.58
CA ALA A 52 -3.00 24.98 -12.79
C ALA A 52 -1.76 25.89 -12.66
N GLY A 53 -1.64 26.89 -13.53
CA GLY A 53 -0.51 27.81 -13.57
C GLY A 53 0.70 27.28 -14.35
N LYS A 54 1.92 27.66 -13.92
CA LYS A 54 3.18 27.35 -14.63
C LYS A 54 3.92 26.10 -14.09
N LYS A 55 3.37 25.42 -13.08
CA LYS A 55 4.01 24.25 -12.45
C LYS A 55 3.95 23.04 -13.39
N LYS A 56 5.02 22.24 -13.42
CA LYS A 56 5.04 20.91 -14.06
C LYS A 56 4.94 19.82 -13.01
N ILE A 57 4.57 18.60 -13.41
CA ILE A 57 4.47 17.44 -12.51
C ILE A 57 5.78 17.19 -11.75
N LYS A 58 6.92 17.34 -12.42
CA LYS A 58 8.25 17.20 -11.80
C LYS A 58 8.50 18.17 -10.65
N ASP A 59 7.83 19.32 -10.65
CA ASP A 59 7.99 20.38 -9.64
C ASP A 59 7.06 20.18 -8.44
N ILE A 60 6.13 19.22 -8.50
CA ILE A 60 5.20 18.91 -7.41
C ILE A 60 5.95 18.22 -6.27
N SER A 61 5.88 18.82 -5.09
CA SER A 61 6.44 18.26 -3.86
C SER A 61 5.64 17.04 -3.38
N SER A 62 6.33 16.13 -2.70
CA SER A 62 5.65 15.01 -2.06
C SER A 62 4.74 15.50 -0.94
N HIS A 63 3.65 14.77 -0.68
CA HIS A 63 2.63 15.09 0.32
C HIS A 63 1.98 16.47 0.08
N SER A 64 1.83 16.86 -1.18
CA SER A 64 1.15 18.10 -1.55
C SER A 64 -0.05 17.83 -2.44
N VAL A 65 -1.07 18.69 -2.28
CA VAL A 65 -2.25 18.72 -3.13
C VAL A 65 -2.06 19.80 -4.19
N THR A 66 -2.32 19.46 -5.44
CA THR A 66 -2.22 20.37 -6.59
C THR A 66 -3.52 20.36 -7.36
N TYR A 67 -4.14 21.52 -7.54
CA TYR A 67 -5.28 21.70 -8.43
C TYR A 67 -4.83 21.74 -9.90
N GLY A 68 -5.64 21.18 -10.79
CA GLY A 68 -5.36 21.14 -12.21
C GLY A 68 -6.45 20.43 -12.99
N ARG A 69 -6.09 19.95 -14.18
CA ARG A 69 -7.02 19.29 -15.12
C ARG A 69 -6.47 17.97 -15.58
N VAL A 70 -7.33 16.97 -15.64
CA VAL A 70 -7.03 15.71 -16.33
C VAL A 70 -7.32 15.89 -17.82
N ARG A 71 -6.37 15.52 -18.67
CA ARG A 71 -6.45 15.66 -20.13
C ARG A 71 -6.11 14.37 -20.85
N ASP A 72 -6.83 14.11 -21.94
CA ASP A 72 -6.44 13.12 -22.95
C ASP A 72 -6.07 13.86 -24.24
N GLY A 73 -4.77 14.08 -24.45
CA GLY A 73 -4.28 14.95 -25.51
C GLY A 73 -4.79 16.39 -25.35
N GLY A 74 -5.59 16.85 -26.31
CA GLY A 74 -6.18 18.20 -26.31
C GLY A 74 -7.49 18.33 -25.50
N GLU A 75 -8.14 17.22 -25.17
CA GLU A 75 -9.44 17.24 -24.49
C GLU A 75 -9.26 17.32 -22.96
N ILE A 76 -10.03 18.20 -22.30
CA ILE A 76 -10.16 18.20 -20.84
C ILE A 76 -11.23 17.19 -20.47
N ILE A 77 -10.87 16.18 -19.68
CA ILE A 77 -11.83 15.21 -19.14
C ILE A 77 -12.53 15.81 -17.92
N ASP A 78 -11.75 16.37 -16.99
CA ASP A 78 -12.28 16.95 -15.75
C ASP A 78 -11.27 17.90 -15.09
N GLU A 79 -11.77 18.75 -14.20
CA GLU A 79 -10.98 19.45 -13.21
C GLU A 79 -10.81 18.57 -11.96
N ALA A 80 -9.60 18.52 -11.41
CA ALA A 80 -9.28 17.58 -10.35
C ALA A 80 -8.19 18.10 -9.40
N LEU A 81 -8.14 17.48 -8.22
CA LEU A 81 -7.03 17.60 -7.30
C LEU A 81 -6.11 16.38 -7.45
N LEU A 82 -4.80 16.63 -7.50
CA LEU A 82 -3.76 15.61 -7.47
C LEU A 82 -3.06 15.63 -6.12
N PHE A 83 -3.06 14.50 -5.42
CA PHE A 83 -2.25 14.28 -4.23
C PHE A 83 -1.09 13.32 -4.57
N LEU A 84 0.15 13.80 -4.42
CA LEU A 84 1.34 13.04 -4.80
C LEU A 84 2.17 12.65 -3.57
N MET A 85 2.45 11.37 -3.39
CA MET A 85 3.28 10.82 -2.30
C MET A 85 4.47 10.06 -2.90
N LYS A 86 5.69 10.54 -2.66
CA LYS A 86 6.92 9.82 -3.02
C LYS A 86 7.15 8.65 -2.06
N GLY A 87 7.54 7.51 -2.60
CA GLY A 87 8.05 6.40 -1.80
C GLY A 87 9.31 6.80 -1.03
N PRO A 88 9.60 6.20 0.14
CA PRO A 88 8.84 5.16 0.84
C PRO A 88 7.72 5.71 1.74
N ARG A 89 7.49 7.03 1.75
CA ARG A 89 6.48 7.68 2.60
C ARG A 89 5.11 7.69 1.89
N SER A 90 4.54 6.51 1.71
CA SER A 90 3.22 6.32 1.09
C SER A 90 2.55 5.06 1.64
N TYR A 91 1.28 4.82 1.27
CA TYR A 91 0.54 3.65 1.73
C TYR A 91 1.19 2.33 1.30
N THR A 92 1.68 2.25 0.06
CA THR A 92 2.34 1.05 -0.49
C THR A 92 3.85 1.07 -0.31
N ARG A 93 4.44 2.18 0.18
CA ARG A 93 5.88 2.51 0.13
C ARG A 93 6.46 2.68 -1.27
N GLU A 94 5.62 2.74 -2.30
CA GLU A 94 6.00 3.11 -3.66
C GLU A 94 5.67 4.59 -3.93
N ASP A 95 5.99 5.10 -5.12
CA ASP A 95 5.41 6.36 -5.58
C ASP A 95 3.90 6.16 -5.79
N VAL A 96 3.09 6.94 -5.06
CA VAL A 96 1.63 6.90 -5.09
C VAL A 96 1.09 8.25 -5.52
N ALA A 97 0.08 8.22 -6.37
CA ALA A 97 -0.71 9.40 -6.73
C ALA A 97 -2.19 9.10 -6.54
N GLU A 98 -2.94 10.08 -6.06
CA GLU A 98 -4.39 10.03 -5.96
C GLU A 98 -4.97 11.21 -6.74
N ILE A 99 -5.86 10.91 -7.68
CA ILE A 99 -6.61 11.90 -8.45
C ILE A 99 -8.02 11.94 -7.88
N SER A 100 -8.41 13.10 -7.38
CA SER A 100 -9.75 13.41 -6.89
C SER A 100 -10.47 14.25 -7.94
N SER A 101 -11.34 13.60 -8.71
CA SER A 101 -12.18 14.19 -9.75
C SER A 101 -13.63 14.31 -9.26
N HIS A 102 -14.52 14.84 -10.09
CA HIS A 102 -15.96 14.69 -9.87
C HIS A 102 -16.34 13.20 -9.88
N GLY A 103 -17.21 12.80 -8.95
CA GLY A 103 -17.58 11.40 -8.71
C GLY A 103 -18.62 10.81 -9.65
N GLY A 104 -18.74 11.34 -10.88
CA GLY A 104 -19.61 10.78 -11.90
C GLY A 104 -19.02 9.47 -12.47
N PRO A 105 -19.78 8.36 -12.56
CA PRO A 105 -19.26 7.08 -13.08
C PRO A 105 -18.62 7.18 -14.46
N VAL A 106 -19.13 8.07 -15.33
CA VAL A 106 -18.56 8.31 -16.67
C VAL A 106 -17.17 8.93 -16.57
N VAL A 107 -17.02 10.00 -15.78
CA VAL A 107 -15.76 10.72 -15.58
C VAL A 107 -14.71 9.80 -14.96
N THR A 108 -15.05 9.13 -13.85
CA THR A 108 -14.15 8.19 -13.17
C THR A 108 -13.69 7.07 -14.10
N LYS A 109 -14.59 6.49 -14.92
CA LYS A 109 -14.20 5.47 -15.92
C LYS A 109 -13.26 6.02 -16.98
N ARG A 110 -13.51 7.24 -17.50
CA ARG A 110 -12.67 7.86 -18.53
C ARG A 110 -11.25 8.09 -18.00
N ILE A 111 -11.12 8.68 -16.82
CA ILE A 111 -9.82 8.91 -16.17
C ILE A 111 -9.12 7.58 -15.89
N PHE A 112 -9.84 6.59 -15.35
CA PHE A 112 -9.25 5.28 -15.07
C PHE A 112 -8.73 4.58 -16.34
N ARG A 113 -9.53 4.53 -17.41
CA ARG A 113 -9.08 3.97 -18.70
C ARG A 113 -7.90 4.71 -19.29
N LEU A 114 -7.86 6.04 -19.16
CA LEU A 114 -6.73 6.84 -19.60
C LEU A 114 -5.46 6.44 -18.84
N ILE A 115 -5.52 6.29 -17.51
CA ILE A 115 -4.39 5.83 -16.69
C ILE A 115 -3.89 4.46 -17.17
N LEU A 116 -4.80 3.52 -17.45
CA LEU A 116 -4.43 2.19 -17.97
C LEU A 116 -3.72 2.29 -19.33
N ARG A 117 -4.25 3.11 -20.26
CA ARG A 117 -3.63 3.36 -21.57
C ARG A 117 -2.22 3.93 -21.47
N GLN A 118 -1.89 4.64 -20.39
CA GLN A 118 -0.56 5.21 -20.17
C GLN A 118 0.44 4.25 -19.52
N GLY A 119 0.06 2.98 -19.30
CA GLY A 119 0.95 1.90 -18.87
C GLY A 119 0.74 1.42 -17.44
N ALA A 120 -0.34 1.85 -16.76
CA ALA A 120 -0.76 1.17 -15.53
C ALA A 120 -1.57 -0.09 -15.85
N ARG A 121 -1.47 -1.09 -14.98
CA ARG A 121 -2.39 -2.24 -14.94
C ARG A 121 -3.53 -1.95 -13.95
N SER A 122 -4.69 -2.55 -14.16
CA SER A 122 -5.74 -2.55 -13.12
C SER A 122 -5.24 -3.30 -11.89
N ALA A 123 -5.38 -2.71 -10.70
CA ALA A 123 -5.05 -3.39 -9.46
C ALA A 123 -5.99 -4.58 -9.22
N ASP A 124 -5.45 -5.67 -8.67
CA ASP A 124 -6.24 -6.78 -8.15
C ASP A 124 -6.91 -6.40 -6.81
N PRO A 125 -7.97 -7.10 -6.39
CA PRO A 125 -8.58 -6.91 -5.08
C PRO A 125 -7.54 -6.99 -3.95
N GLY A 126 -7.47 -5.95 -3.12
CA GLY A 126 -6.54 -5.86 -1.99
C GLY A 126 -5.07 -5.63 -2.37
N GLU A 127 -4.74 -5.42 -3.65
CA GLU A 127 -3.34 -5.38 -4.10
C GLU A 127 -2.55 -4.20 -3.48
N PHE A 128 -3.17 -3.04 -3.26
CA PHE A 128 -2.50 -1.93 -2.55
C PHE A 128 -2.08 -2.33 -1.13
N THR A 129 -2.96 -2.99 -0.38
CA THR A 129 -2.66 -3.47 0.98
C THR A 129 -1.61 -4.58 0.95
N LYS A 130 -1.71 -5.49 -0.03
CA LYS A 130 -0.70 -6.53 -0.28
C LYS A 130 0.68 -5.91 -0.52
N ARG A 131 0.79 -4.87 -1.35
CA ARG A 131 2.06 -4.16 -1.57
C ARG A 131 2.57 -3.45 -0.32
N ALA A 132 1.69 -2.85 0.47
CA ALA A 132 2.05 -2.29 1.77
C ALA A 132 2.68 -3.34 2.70
N PHE A 133 2.11 -4.55 2.75
CA PHE A 133 2.66 -5.69 3.48
C PHE A 133 4.01 -6.17 2.91
N LEU A 134 4.08 -6.41 1.60
CA LEU A 134 5.30 -6.91 0.94
C LEU A 134 6.48 -5.93 1.04
N ASN A 135 6.19 -4.62 1.04
CA ASN A 135 7.20 -3.58 1.24
C ASN A 135 7.49 -3.31 2.74
N GLY A 136 6.93 -4.13 3.64
CA GLY A 136 7.19 -4.13 5.07
C GLY A 136 6.59 -2.94 5.84
N ARG A 137 5.59 -2.25 5.26
CA ARG A 137 4.93 -1.11 5.93
C ARG A 137 4.06 -1.56 7.09
N ILE A 138 3.44 -2.71 6.90
CA ILE A 138 2.52 -3.36 7.81
C ILE A 138 2.84 -4.85 7.81
N ASP A 139 2.50 -5.56 8.88
CA ASP A 139 2.50 -7.02 8.90
C ASP A 139 1.17 -7.60 8.38
N LEU A 140 1.04 -8.93 8.38
CA LEU A 140 -0.14 -9.61 7.87
C LEU A 140 -1.39 -9.36 8.73
N VAL A 141 -1.23 -9.30 10.06
CA VAL A 141 -2.32 -9.03 11.00
C VAL A 141 -2.88 -7.63 10.78
N GLN A 142 -1.99 -6.65 10.59
CA GLN A 142 -2.38 -5.29 10.24
C GLN A 142 -3.04 -5.22 8.86
N ALA A 143 -2.56 -6.00 7.87
CA ALA A 143 -3.18 -6.06 6.54
C ALA A 143 -4.62 -6.60 6.61
N GLU A 144 -4.87 -7.65 7.39
CA GLU A 144 -6.22 -8.18 7.64
C GLU A 144 -7.10 -7.18 8.40
N ALA A 145 -6.51 -6.46 9.37
CA ALA A 145 -7.22 -5.43 10.13
C ALA A 145 -7.74 -4.30 9.23
N VAL A 146 -7.04 -3.95 8.13
CA VAL A 146 -7.55 -2.98 7.15
C VAL A 146 -8.89 -3.44 6.57
N ALA A 147 -8.99 -4.70 6.15
CA ALA A 147 -10.23 -5.24 5.63
C ALA A 147 -11.34 -5.25 6.68
N ALA A 148 -11.00 -5.62 7.92
CA ALA A 148 -11.93 -5.64 9.04
C ALA A 148 -12.47 -4.24 9.40
N ILE A 149 -11.65 -3.18 9.30
CA ILE A 149 -12.08 -1.79 9.49
C ILE A 149 -13.12 -1.42 8.41
N ILE A 150 -12.82 -1.72 7.15
CA ILE A 150 -13.69 -1.36 6.01
C ILE A 150 -15.05 -2.08 6.10
N SER A 151 -15.07 -3.33 6.54
CA SER A 151 -16.29 -4.15 6.63
C SER A 151 -17.01 -4.11 7.98
N ALA A 152 -16.55 -3.30 8.93
CA ALA A 152 -17.07 -3.31 10.30
C ALA A 152 -18.57 -2.97 10.36
N ARG A 153 -19.35 -3.83 11.01
CA ARG A 153 -20.81 -3.65 11.24
C ARG A 153 -21.12 -3.28 12.69
N GLY A 154 -20.44 -2.25 13.19
CA GLY A 154 -20.65 -1.72 14.54
C GLY A 154 -19.39 -1.15 15.17
N GLU A 155 -19.57 -0.22 16.11
CA GLU A 155 -18.49 0.53 16.73
C GLU A 155 -17.47 -0.36 17.46
N LYS A 156 -17.95 -1.39 18.16
CA LYS A 156 -17.06 -2.34 18.87
C LYS A 156 -16.14 -3.07 17.89
N ALA A 157 -16.68 -3.55 16.77
CA ALA A 157 -15.90 -4.22 15.73
C ALA A 157 -14.88 -3.27 15.09
N ALA A 158 -15.30 -2.04 14.76
CA ALA A 158 -14.40 -1.02 14.22
C ALA A 158 -13.27 -0.67 15.20
N LYS A 159 -13.56 -0.58 16.50
CA LYS A 159 -12.58 -0.30 17.55
C LYS A 159 -11.56 -1.43 17.68
N ILE A 160 -11.99 -2.69 17.65
CA ILE A 160 -11.10 -3.86 17.68
C ILE A 160 -10.19 -3.86 16.45
N ALA A 161 -10.75 -3.69 15.25
CA ALA A 161 -10.00 -3.68 14.01
C ALA A 161 -8.99 -2.51 13.96
N SER A 162 -9.39 -1.32 14.44
CA SER A 162 -8.49 -0.16 14.57
C SER A 162 -7.32 -0.43 15.52
N SER A 163 -7.57 -1.07 16.65
CA SER A 163 -6.52 -1.49 17.60
C SER A 163 -5.54 -2.48 16.95
N GLN A 164 -6.05 -3.49 16.24
CA GLN A 164 -5.22 -4.47 15.52
C GLN A 164 -4.40 -3.81 14.40
N MET A 165 -4.98 -2.87 13.66
CA MET A 165 -4.26 -2.06 12.68
C MET A 165 -3.13 -1.24 13.31
N GLY A 166 -3.33 -0.78 14.56
CA GLY A 166 -2.29 -0.17 15.40
C GLY A 166 -1.20 -1.14 15.89
N GLY A 167 -1.23 -2.41 15.49
CA GLY A 167 -0.23 -3.43 15.79
C GLY A 167 -0.30 -4.01 17.20
N THR A 168 -1.43 -3.87 17.91
CA THR A 168 -1.57 -4.39 19.28
C THR A 168 -1.47 -5.91 19.32
N LEU A 169 -2.08 -6.61 18.37
CA LEU A 169 -1.99 -8.07 18.27
C LEU A 169 -0.61 -8.51 17.80
N SER A 170 -0.02 -7.82 16.81
CA SER A 170 1.32 -8.11 16.32
C SER A 170 2.39 -8.05 17.40
N ARG A 171 2.36 -7.01 18.26
CA ARG A 171 3.29 -6.89 19.40
C ARG A 171 3.19 -8.06 20.35
N LYS A 172 1.98 -8.49 20.70
CA LYS A 172 1.75 -9.66 21.58
C LYS A 172 2.26 -10.96 20.94
N LEU A 173 2.03 -11.15 19.64
CA LEU A 173 2.53 -12.32 18.92
C LEU A 173 4.06 -12.33 18.86
N ASP A 174 4.68 -11.16 18.67
CA ASP A 174 6.14 -11.03 18.67
C ASP A 174 6.75 -11.29 20.06
N GLU A 175 6.08 -10.89 21.14
CA GLU A 175 6.48 -11.21 22.51
C GLU A 175 6.46 -12.73 22.76
N LEU A 176 5.36 -13.40 22.41
CA LEU A 176 5.24 -14.86 22.53
C LEU A 176 6.26 -15.59 21.65
N ARG A 177 6.47 -15.10 20.43
CA ARG A 177 7.47 -15.66 19.50
C ARG A 177 8.87 -15.60 20.09
N LYS A 178 9.24 -14.50 20.76
CA LYS A 178 10.56 -14.37 21.41
C LYS A 178 10.75 -15.41 22.51
N VAL A 179 9.73 -15.62 23.34
CA VAL A 179 9.77 -16.65 24.40
C VAL A 179 9.98 -18.03 23.78
N LEU A 180 9.19 -18.41 22.76
CA LEU A 180 9.30 -19.71 22.11
C LEU A 180 10.67 -19.93 21.44
N ILE A 181 11.24 -18.88 20.82
CA ILE A 181 12.58 -18.97 20.21
C ILE A 181 13.65 -19.15 21.30
N SER A 182 13.53 -18.47 22.44
CA SER A 182 14.47 -18.64 23.56
C SER A 182 14.44 -20.07 24.08
N SER A 183 13.26 -20.58 24.41
CA SER A 183 13.11 -21.94 24.92
C SER A 183 13.56 -23.00 23.91
N ALA A 184 13.29 -22.79 22.62
CA ALA A 184 13.79 -23.67 21.58
C ALA A 184 15.32 -23.63 21.48
N ALA A 185 15.95 -22.46 21.67
CA ALA A 185 17.40 -22.34 21.68
C ALA A 185 18.03 -23.05 22.89
N GLU A 186 17.43 -22.92 24.08
CA GLU A 186 17.84 -23.59 25.32
C GLU A 186 17.78 -25.12 25.17
N LEU A 187 16.66 -25.65 24.66
CA LEU A 187 16.50 -27.09 24.42
C LEU A 187 17.50 -27.62 23.38
N ASN A 188 17.73 -26.89 22.28
CA ASN A 188 18.71 -27.31 21.29
C ASN A 188 20.13 -27.30 21.87
N ALA A 189 20.48 -26.31 22.69
CA ALA A 189 21.79 -26.26 23.34
C ALA A 189 22.00 -27.44 24.29
N ALA A 190 20.99 -27.80 25.09
CA ALA A 190 21.04 -28.97 25.97
C ALA A 190 21.18 -30.30 25.22
N ILE A 191 20.63 -30.41 24.01
CA ILE A 191 20.79 -31.59 23.14
C ILE A 191 22.19 -31.65 22.53
N ASP A 192 22.70 -30.52 22.04
CA ASP A 192 23.99 -30.45 21.34
C ASP A 192 25.18 -30.61 22.30
N PHE A 193 25.03 -30.20 23.57
CA PHE A 193 26.07 -30.25 24.61
C PHE A 193 25.55 -30.88 25.91
N PRO A 194 25.30 -32.20 25.93
CA PRO A 194 24.74 -32.88 27.11
C PRO A 194 25.71 -32.97 28.31
N GLU A 195 27.02 -32.78 28.06
CA GLU A 195 28.06 -32.81 29.10
C GLU A 195 28.35 -31.42 29.68
N ASP A 196 27.99 -30.37 28.94
CA ASP A 196 27.96 -29.03 29.50
C ASP A 196 26.66 -28.93 30.30
N ASP A 197 26.77 -28.71 31.61
CA ASP A 197 25.64 -28.69 32.56
C ASP A 197 24.77 -27.43 32.34
N ILE A 198 24.11 -27.37 31.19
CA ILE A 198 23.25 -26.25 30.76
C ILE A 198 21.98 -26.32 31.58
N LYS A 199 21.90 -25.48 32.61
CA LYS A 199 20.73 -25.36 33.47
C LYS A 199 19.53 -24.85 32.66
N LEU A 200 18.53 -25.71 32.51
CA LEU A 200 17.18 -25.42 32.02
C LEU A 200 16.44 -24.47 32.97
#